data_AF-A0A2J5HWY3-F1
#
_entry.id   AF-A0A2J5HWY3-F1
#
_cell.length_a   1.000
_cell.length_b   1.000
_cell.length_c   1.000
_cell.angle_alpha   90.00
_cell.angle_beta   90.00
_cell.angle_gamma   90.00
#
_symmetry.space_group_name_H-M   'P 1'
#
loop_
_entity.id
_entity.type
_entity.pdbx_description
1 polymer ?
#
loop_
_entity_poly.entity_id
_entity_poly.type
_entity_poly.pdbx_seq_one_letter_code
_entity_poly.pdbx_strand_id
1 'polypeptide(L)'
;MDTKDDVMNTISEFIFFQVEPSVKPEDPSSDEGYALLRVFEAAKAQCAYRSSAWGRAIEDESVIVWVVEWTDIYAGTNLTYLKPFVPPNTHIQAVYATVTPSIHTTDTLTANPVTELCALAFESGLPPAKQTKLSCDLVNFRSALTGSTALPEDQRPTSWTMGYVERPGTVPMEKSPTGKAMVYLLAVGWPSVEAHMAAKKTEAFAEGIKPVREAMLGTAPGLGMKHVSFRKI
;
A
#
# COMPACT_ATOMS: atom_id res chain seq x y z
N MET A 1 29.63 12.42 -11.63
CA MET A 1 29.75 10.97 -11.45
C MET A 1 29.86 10.76 -9.95
N ASP A 2 28.72 10.68 -9.28
CA ASP A 2 28.64 10.33 -7.87
C ASP A 2 27.24 9.74 -7.62
N THR A 3 27.01 8.56 -8.19
CA THR A 3 25.83 7.74 -7.94
C THR A 3 26.26 6.62 -6.99
N LYS A 4 26.45 6.99 -5.74
CA LYS A 4 26.27 6.07 -4.62
C LYS A 4 25.02 6.53 -3.88
N ASP A 5 23.88 6.38 -4.55
CA ASP A 5 22.66 6.10 -3.80
C ASP A 5 22.90 4.75 -3.15
N ASP A 6 23.43 4.81 -1.94
CA ASP A 6 23.57 3.67 -1.06
C ASP A 6 22.18 3.02 -1.02
N VAL A 7 22.12 1.73 -1.38
CA VAL A 7 20.91 0.92 -1.27
C VAL A 7 20.65 0.74 0.21
N MET A 8 20.24 1.81 0.89
CA MET A 8 19.75 1.74 2.24
C MET A 8 18.47 0.93 2.17
N ASN A 9 18.50 -0.26 2.79
CA ASN A 9 17.32 -1.10 2.98
C ASN A 9 16.25 -0.25 3.68
N THR A 10 15.30 0.23 2.89
CA THR A 10 14.18 1.02 3.36
C THR A 10 13.00 0.11 3.52
N ILE A 11 12.24 0.30 4.59
CA ILE A 11 10.99 -0.41 4.81
C ILE A 11 9.85 0.59 4.82
N SER A 12 8.78 0.27 4.10
CA SER A 12 7.55 1.07 4.09
C SER A 12 6.56 0.47 5.07
N GLU A 13 6.16 1.26 6.06
CA GLU A 13 5.06 0.99 6.97
C GLU A 13 3.76 1.55 6.40
N PHE A 14 2.76 0.70 6.17
CA PHE A 14 1.43 1.09 5.73
C PHE A 14 0.45 0.89 6.88
N ILE A 15 -0.13 1.98 7.35
CA ILE A 15 -1.04 2.03 8.49
C ILE A 15 -2.43 2.35 7.98
N PHE A 16 -3.40 1.49 8.27
CA PHE A 16 -4.79 1.60 7.90
C PHE A 16 -5.63 1.69 9.17
N PHE A 17 -6.48 2.71 9.26
CA PHE A 17 -7.36 2.89 10.41
C PHE A 17 -8.61 3.66 10.04
N GLN A 18 -9.72 3.30 10.68
CA GLN A 18 -10.96 4.06 10.62
C GLN A 18 -10.89 5.19 11.64
N VAL A 19 -11.22 6.41 11.22
CA VAL A 19 -11.29 7.58 12.10
C VAL A 19 -12.71 7.90 12.52
N GLU A 20 -12.84 8.58 13.65
CA GLU A 20 -14.11 9.15 14.08
C GLU A 20 -14.62 10.19 13.06
N PRO A 21 -15.94 10.31 12.83
CA PRO A 21 -16.50 11.21 11.82
C PRO A 21 -16.16 12.71 12.02
N SER A 22 -15.82 13.11 13.23
CA SER A 22 -15.40 14.47 13.58
C SER A 22 -13.95 14.78 13.19
N VAL A 23 -13.12 13.75 12.99
CA VAL A 23 -11.70 13.88 12.69
C VAL A 23 -11.50 14.21 11.20
N LYS A 24 -11.25 15.50 10.96
CA LYS A 24 -11.13 16.07 9.60
C LYS A 24 -9.76 16.75 9.37
N PRO A 25 -8.66 15.99 9.18
CA PRO A 25 -7.30 16.51 8.94
C PRO A 25 -7.11 17.35 7.66
N GLU A 26 -8.06 17.29 6.74
CA GLU A 26 -8.13 18.09 5.51
C GLU A 26 -8.87 19.42 5.69
N ASP A 27 -9.60 19.59 6.79
CA ASP A 27 -10.23 20.85 7.17
C ASP A 27 -9.33 21.64 8.14
N PRO A 28 -8.77 22.79 7.73
CA PRO A 28 -7.92 23.61 8.60
C PRO A 28 -8.59 24.12 9.87
N SER A 29 -9.93 24.07 9.95
CA SER A 29 -10.70 24.47 11.13
C SER A 29 -11.01 23.31 12.09
N SER A 30 -10.63 22.07 11.75
CA SER A 30 -10.83 20.91 12.61
C SER A 30 -9.70 20.79 13.65
N ASP A 31 -10.01 21.06 14.91
CA ASP A 31 -9.06 20.88 16.02
C ASP A 31 -8.58 19.42 16.14
N GLU A 32 -9.48 18.45 15.99
CA GLU A 32 -9.16 17.02 16.02
C GLU A 32 -8.34 16.59 14.79
N GLY A 33 -8.69 17.13 13.61
CA GLY A 33 -7.92 16.95 12.39
C GLY A 33 -6.50 17.48 12.52
N TYR A 34 -6.34 18.69 13.05
CA TYR A 34 -5.04 19.30 13.35
C TYR A 34 -4.25 18.44 14.34
N ALA A 35 -4.89 17.96 15.42
CA ALA A 35 -4.25 17.09 16.39
C ALA A 35 -3.76 15.76 15.79
N LEU A 36 -4.52 15.16 14.87
CA LEU A 36 -4.07 13.98 14.13
C LEU A 36 -2.85 14.30 13.24
N LEU A 37 -2.86 15.42 12.52
CA LEU A 37 -1.70 15.85 11.72
C LEU A 37 -0.45 16.06 12.58
N ARG A 38 -0.59 16.51 13.83
CA ARG A 38 0.54 16.61 14.78
C ARG A 38 1.14 15.25 15.12
N VAL A 39 0.35 14.17 15.15
CA VAL A 39 0.87 12.80 15.30
C VAL A 39 1.72 12.41 14.10
N PHE A 40 1.27 12.73 12.88
CA PHE A 40 2.02 12.45 11.66
C PHE A 40 3.33 13.24 11.62
N GLU A 41 3.27 14.54 11.92
CA GLU A 41 4.46 15.41 11.99
C GLU A 41 5.47 14.95 13.05
N ALA A 42 5.00 14.44 14.19
CA ALA A 42 5.88 13.92 15.23
C ALA A 42 6.71 12.71 14.76
N ALA A 43 6.27 11.96 13.73
CA ALA A 43 7.08 10.89 13.16
C ALA A 43 8.38 11.39 12.53
N LYS A 44 8.42 12.62 12.00
CA LYS A 44 9.63 13.23 11.41
C LYS A 44 10.77 13.38 12.41
N ALA A 45 10.45 13.45 13.70
CA ALA A 45 11.44 13.56 14.78
C ALA A 45 11.99 12.20 15.23
N GLN A 46 11.43 11.09 14.74
CA GLN A 46 11.89 9.75 15.11
C GLN A 46 13.17 9.38 14.36
N CYS A 47 14.03 8.60 15.03
CA CYS A 47 15.22 8.05 14.38
C CYS A 47 14.81 7.16 13.20
N ALA A 48 15.63 7.14 12.16
CA ALA A 48 15.40 6.40 10.92
C ALA A 48 14.15 6.82 10.11
N TYR A 49 13.45 7.89 10.47
CA TYR A 49 12.40 8.46 9.61
C TYR A 49 13.00 8.95 8.29
N ARG A 50 12.38 8.57 7.17
CA ARG A 50 12.76 9.05 5.84
C ARG A 50 11.72 9.98 5.23
N SER A 51 10.49 9.52 5.12
CA SER A 51 9.38 10.24 4.49
C SER A 51 8.05 9.71 5.03
N SER A 52 6.97 10.47 4.85
CA SER A 52 5.63 9.94 5.03
C SER A 52 4.60 10.71 4.21
N ALA A 53 3.52 10.03 3.90
CA ALA A 53 2.37 10.60 3.21
C ALA A 53 1.09 9.96 3.73
N TRP A 54 0.00 10.70 3.70
CA TRP A 54 -1.29 10.21 4.16
C TRP A 54 -2.40 10.58 3.19
N GLY A 55 -3.51 9.86 3.25
CA GLY A 55 -4.71 10.23 2.52
C GLY A 55 -5.91 9.43 3.00
N ARG A 56 -7.09 9.92 2.62
CA ARG A 56 -8.37 9.26 2.88
C ARG A 56 -8.67 8.27 1.75
N ALA A 57 -9.20 7.11 2.08
CA ALA A 57 -9.62 6.14 1.07
C ALA A 57 -10.86 6.67 0.33
N ILE A 58 -10.90 6.48 -0.99
CA ILE A 58 -12.00 6.96 -1.83
C ILE A 58 -13.24 6.07 -1.66
N GLU A 59 -13.06 4.77 -1.47
CA GLU A 59 -14.16 3.81 -1.30
C GLU A 59 -14.84 3.93 0.07
N ASP A 60 -14.12 4.39 1.08
CA ASP A 60 -14.59 4.56 2.44
C ASP A 60 -13.89 5.75 3.06
N GLU A 61 -14.58 6.90 3.04
CA GLU A 61 -14.05 8.13 3.59
C GLU A 61 -13.78 8.04 5.09
N SER A 62 -14.29 7.05 5.83
CA SER A 62 -13.91 6.89 7.24
C SER A 62 -12.51 6.29 7.42
N VAL A 63 -11.87 5.77 6.37
CA VAL A 63 -10.55 5.14 6.43
C VAL A 63 -9.45 6.12 6.02
N ILE A 64 -8.46 6.29 6.88
CA ILE A 64 -7.19 6.94 6.57
C ILE A 64 -6.11 5.89 6.35
N VAL A 65 -5.28 6.15 5.35
CA VAL A 65 -4.02 5.44 5.14
C VAL A 65 -2.87 6.40 5.41
N TRP A 66 -1.95 5.99 6.27
CA TRP A 66 -0.69 6.69 6.51
C TRP A 66 0.46 5.77 6.16
N VAL A 67 1.31 6.21 5.24
CA VAL A 67 2.50 5.47 4.81
C VAL A 67 3.73 6.19 5.33
N VAL A 68 4.61 5.47 6.02
CA VAL A 68 5.88 5.97 6.54
C VAL A 68 7.02 5.13 5.97
N GLU A 69 8.03 5.77 5.39
CA GLU A 69 9.27 5.10 5.03
C GLU A 69 10.31 5.27 6.11
N TRP A 70 10.93 4.15 6.47
CA TRP A 70 12.00 4.06 7.45
C TRP A 70 13.31 3.60 6.80
N THR A 71 14.44 4.11 7.28
CA THR A 71 15.78 3.63 6.91
C THR A 71 16.27 2.47 7.78
N ASP A 72 15.46 2.03 8.74
CA ASP A 72 15.72 0.90 9.62
C ASP A 72 14.52 -0.06 9.58
N ILE A 73 14.80 -1.34 9.29
CA ILE A 73 13.78 -2.40 9.17
C ILE A 73 13.03 -2.66 10.49
N TYR A 74 13.60 -2.27 11.63
CA TYR A 74 13.00 -2.43 12.95
C TYR A 74 12.20 -1.20 13.41
N ALA A 75 12.33 -0.06 12.72
CA ALA A 75 11.59 1.14 13.04
C ALA A 75 10.09 0.99 12.72
N GLY A 76 9.28 1.86 13.30
CA GLY A 76 7.84 1.84 13.13
C GLY A 76 7.15 2.84 14.03
N THR A 77 5.94 3.20 13.63
CA THR A 77 5.11 4.15 14.35
C THR A 77 4.54 3.53 15.62
N ASN A 78 4.55 4.28 16.73
CA ASN A 78 3.76 3.91 17.89
C ASN A 78 2.27 4.18 17.62
N LEU A 79 1.54 3.14 17.20
CA LEU A 79 0.12 3.20 16.85
C LEU A 79 -0.79 3.62 18.01
N THR A 80 -0.31 3.58 19.26
CA THR A 80 -1.13 4.03 20.41
C THR A 80 -1.47 5.52 20.35
N TYR A 81 -0.67 6.33 19.65
CA TYR A 81 -0.95 7.76 19.44
C TYR A 81 -2.15 8.01 18.52
N LEU A 82 -2.60 6.99 17.77
CA LEU A 82 -3.79 7.09 16.91
C LEU A 82 -5.09 6.80 17.68
N LYS A 83 -5.02 6.18 18.87
CA LYS A 83 -6.20 5.78 19.65
C LYS A 83 -7.21 6.91 19.92
N PRO A 84 -6.81 8.17 20.17
CA PRO A 84 -7.77 9.25 20.39
C PRO A 84 -8.64 9.61 19.17
N PHE A 85 -8.25 9.17 17.97
CA PHE A 85 -8.87 9.57 16.70
C PHE A 85 -9.70 8.45 16.06
N VAL A 86 -9.72 7.26 16.67
CA VAL A 86 -10.41 6.08 16.13
C VAL A 86 -11.53 5.65 17.04
N PRO A 87 -12.63 5.07 16.52
CA PRO A 87 -13.71 4.58 17.35
C PRO A 87 -13.24 3.49 18.34
N PRO A 88 -13.88 3.34 19.51
CA PRO A 88 -13.54 2.30 20.46
C PRO A 88 -13.54 0.90 19.83
N ASN A 89 -12.53 0.09 20.17
CA ASN A 89 -12.33 -1.27 19.64
C ASN A 89 -12.05 -1.36 18.13
N THR A 90 -11.79 -0.24 17.45
CA THR A 90 -11.32 -0.25 16.07
C THR A 90 -9.91 -0.83 16.00
N HIS A 91 -9.71 -1.79 15.09
CA HIS A 91 -8.41 -2.36 14.83
C HIS A 91 -7.59 -1.43 13.92
N ILE A 92 -6.43 -0.98 14.40
CA ILE A 92 -5.44 -0.27 13.60
C ILE A 92 -4.53 -1.32 12.97
N GLN A 93 -4.55 -1.42 11.65
CA GLN A 93 -3.75 -2.38 10.92
C GLN A 93 -2.48 -1.72 10.40
N ALA A 94 -1.31 -2.21 10.81
CA ALA A 94 -0.04 -1.86 10.19
C ALA A 94 0.57 -3.08 9.49
N VAL A 95 1.17 -2.85 8.33
CA VAL A 95 1.99 -3.83 7.61
C VAL A 95 3.27 -3.16 7.14
N TYR A 96 4.36 -3.91 7.12
CA TYR A 96 5.67 -3.42 6.71
C TYR A 96 6.16 -4.22 5.52
N ALA A 97 6.57 -3.54 4.46
CA ALA A 97 7.05 -4.16 3.24
C ALA A 97 8.25 -3.40 2.68
N THR A 98 9.28 -4.14 2.25
CA THR A 98 10.27 -3.63 1.30
C THR A 98 9.68 -3.73 -0.09
N VAL A 99 9.39 -2.58 -0.70
CA VAL A 99 8.75 -2.51 -2.02
C VAL A 99 9.76 -2.09 -3.09
N THR A 100 9.63 -2.65 -4.28
CA THR A 100 10.53 -2.35 -5.41
C THR A 100 9.76 -1.80 -6.62
N PRO A 101 10.11 -0.61 -7.12
CA PRO A 101 11.08 0.37 -6.58
C PRO A 101 10.65 0.97 -5.24
N SER A 102 11.56 1.50 -4.42
CA SER A 102 11.17 2.12 -3.15
C SER A 102 10.29 3.35 -3.38
N ILE A 103 9.37 3.61 -2.45
CA ILE A 103 8.41 4.72 -2.54
C ILE A 103 9.14 6.08 -2.67
N HIS A 104 10.14 6.36 -1.82
CA HIS A 104 10.88 7.63 -1.85
C HIS A 104 11.65 7.83 -3.14
N THR A 105 12.17 6.77 -3.77
CA THR A 105 12.99 6.91 -5.00
C THR A 105 12.19 7.45 -6.17
N THR A 106 10.87 7.44 -6.05
CA THR A 106 9.97 7.78 -7.14
C THR A 106 9.05 8.96 -6.82
N ASP A 107 9.00 9.44 -5.56
CA ASP A 107 8.01 10.40 -5.05
C ASP A 107 6.55 10.03 -5.45
N THR A 108 6.30 8.75 -5.78
CA THR A 108 5.13 8.38 -6.57
C THR A 108 3.84 8.46 -5.79
N LEU A 109 3.83 8.17 -4.49
CA LEU A 109 2.60 8.29 -3.70
C LEU A 109 1.97 9.68 -3.86
N THR A 110 2.78 10.74 -3.78
CA THR A 110 2.30 12.12 -3.84
C THR A 110 2.30 12.71 -5.24
N ALA A 111 3.03 12.13 -6.19
CA ALA A 111 3.00 12.55 -7.60
C ALA A 111 1.85 11.91 -8.38
N ASN A 112 1.35 10.75 -7.93
CA ASN A 112 0.18 10.11 -8.51
C ASN A 112 -1.08 10.90 -8.15
N PRO A 113 -1.99 11.16 -9.10
CA PRO A 113 -3.33 11.68 -8.78
C PRO A 113 -4.07 10.78 -7.78
N VAL A 114 -3.98 9.47 -7.99
CA VAL A 114 -4.54 8.43 -7.13
C VAL A 114 -3.57 7.25 -7.08
N THR A 115 -3.39 6.66 -5.90
CA THR A 115 -2.67 5.39 -5.72
C THR A 115 -3.65 4.30 -5.28
N GLU A 116 -3.71 3.20 -6.02
CA GLU A 116 -4.33 1.95 -5.58
C GLU A 116 -3.38 1.24 -4.62
N LEU A 117 -3.87 0.91 -3.43
CA LEU A 117 -3.24 -0.05 -2.54
C LEU A 117 -4.00 -1.36 -2.60
N CYS A 118 -3.30 -2.43 -3.00
CA CYS A 118 -3.89 -3.74 -3.18
C CYS A 118 -3.05 -4.81 -2.47
N ALA A 119 -3.64 -5.47 -1.48
CA ALA A 119 -3.00 -6.55 -0.75
C ALA A 119 -3.49 -7.91 -1.28
N LEU A 120 -2.57 -8.64 -1.90
CA LEU A 120 -2.83 -9.95 -2.51
C LEU A 120 -2.42 -11.05 -1.53
N ALA A 121 -3.39 -11.82 -1.03
CA ALA A 121 -3.15 -12.86 -0.05
C ALA A 121 -2.95 -14.23 -0.71
N PHE A 122 -1.88 -14.93 -0.33
CA PHE A 122 -1.49 -16.25 -0.83
C PHE A 122 -1.22 -17.21 0.32
N GLU A 123 -1.22 -18.51 0.03
CA GLU A 123 -0.88 -19.54 1.00
C GLU A 123 0.52 -19.31 1.58
N SER A 124 0.65 -19.40 2.91
CA SER A 124 1.95 -19.31 3.58
C SER A 124 2.77 -20.58 3.36
N GLY A 125 4.07 -20.45 3.11
CA GLY A 125 4.97 -21.61 3.00
C GLY A 125 4.88 -22.36 1.68
N LEU A 126 4.56 -21.67 0.59
CA LEU A 126 4.61 -22.24 -0.77
C LEU A 126 5.99 -22.89 -1.03
N PRO A 127 6.04 -24.06 -1.69
CA PRO A 127 7.29 -24.64 -2.17
C PRO A 127 8.04 -23.66 -3.09
N PRO A 128 9.39 -23.70 -3.15
CA PRO A 128 10.19 -22.74 -3.92
C PRO A 128 9.73 -22.57 -5.37
N ALA A 129 9.41 -23.66 -6.07
CA ALA A 129 8.92 -23.60 -7.45
C ALA A 129 7.60 -22.81 -7.59
N LYS A 130 6.67 -22.93 -6.64
CA LYS A 130 5.42 -22.16 -6.65
C LYS A 130 5.67 -20.69 -6.30
N GLN A 131 6.59 -20.40 -5.39
CA GLN A 131 6.98 -19.04 -5.03
C GLN A 131 7.67 -18.31 -6.21
N THR A 132 8.55 -19.00 -6.94
CA THR A 132 9.15 -18.49 -8.17
C THR A 132 8.09 -18.22 -9.22
N LYS A 133 7.17 -19.17 -9.45
CA LYS A 133 6.08 -18.97 -10.42
C LYS A 133 5.22 -17.76 -10.05
N LEU A 134 4.79 -17.63 -8.79
CA LEU A 134 4.02 -16.48 -8.33
C LEU A 134 4.76 -15.16 -8.55
N SER A 135 6.06 -15.13 -8.26
CA SER A 135 6.88 -13.93 -8.48
C SER A 135 6.95 -13.56 -9.97
N CYS A 136 7.12 -14.55 -10.85
CA CYS A 136 7.04 -14.36 -12.30
C CYS A 136 5.66 -13.87 -12.75
N ASP A 137 4.57 -14.43 -12.23
CA ASP A 137 3.21 -14.03 -12.57
C ASP A 137 2.94 -12.57 -12.15
N LEU A 138 3.40 -12.15 -10.98
CA LEU A 138 3.31 -10.75 -10.52
C LEU A 138 4.11 -9.78 -11.40
N VAL A 139 5.32 -10.17 -11.80
CA VAL A 139 6.16 -9.38 -12.74
C VAL A 139 5.50 -9.29 -14.11
N ASN A 140 4.98 -10.41 -14.62
CA ASN A 140 4.26 -10.45 -15.90
C ASN A 140 3.01 -9.58 -15.86
N PHE A 141 2.26 -9.59 -14.76
CA PHE A 141 1.10 -8.73 -14.57
C PHE A 141 1.48 -7.25 -14.62
N ARG A 142 2.53 -6.84 -13.89
CA ARG A 142 3.10 -5.49 -13.99
C ARG A 142 3.43 -5.15 -15.45
N SER A 143 4.21 -6.00 -16.12
CA SER A 143 4.63 -5.78 -17.50
C SER A 143 3.45 -5.67 -18.46
N ALA A 144 2.39 -6.45 -18.25
CA ALA A 144 1.17 -6.40 -19.04
C ALA A 144 0.40 -5.08 -18.88
N LEU A 145 0.54 -4.35 -17.77
CA LEU A 145 -0.14 -3.06 -17.58
C LEU A 145 0.75 -1.86 -17.88
N THR A 146 2.05 -1.97 -17.61
CA THR A 146 3.01 -0.87 -17.85
C THR A 146 3.61 -0.89 -19.26
N GLY A 147 3.40 -1.97 -20.02
CA GLY A 147 3.91 -2.10 -21.39
C GLY A 147 3.26 -1.11 -22.37
N SER A 148 4.06 -0.54 -23.27
CA SER A 148 3.66 0.58 -24.15
C SER A 148 2.58 0.24 -25.20
N THR A 149 2.15 -1.01 -25.30
CA THR A 149 1.13 -1.46 -26.27
C THR A 149 -0.10 -2.08 -25.62
N ALA A 150 -0.08 -2.33 -24.31
CA ALA A 150 -1.09 -3.18 -23.68
C ALA A 150 -2.35 -2.42 -23.24
N LEU A 151 -2.20 -1.14 -22.89
CA LEU A 151 -3.31 -0.25 -22.51
C LEU A 151 -3.21 1.07 -23.28
N PRO A 152 -4.35 1.77 -23.51
CA PRO A 152 -4.34 3.19 -23.87
C PRO A 152 -3.51 4.01 -22.88
N GLU A 153 -2.83 5.05 -23.35
CA GLU A 153 -1.89 5.84 -22.52
C GLU A 153 -2.55 6.43 -21.27
N ASP A 154 -3.78 6.92 -21.41
CA ASP A 154 -4.62 7.47 -20.33
C ASP A 154 -5.16 6.42 -19.35
N GLN A 155 -4.97 5.13 -19.65
CA GLN A 155 -5.38 3.99 -18.83
C GLN A 155 -4.18 3.22 -18.29
N ARG A 156 -2.95 3.67 -18.51
CA ARG A 156 -1.76 3.00 -17.96
C ARG A 156 -1.53 3.42 -16.51
N PRO A 157 -0.98 2.52 -15.68
CA PRO A 157 -0.41 2.92 -14.41
C PRO A 157 0.66 4.00 -14.60
N THR A 158 0.61 5.07 -13.81
CA THR A 158 1.63 6.13 -13.77
C THR A 158 2.85 5.69 -12.99
N SER A 159 2.67 4.75 -12.07
CA SER A 159 3.75 4.15 -11.29
C SER A 159 3.37 2.77 -10.78
N TRP A 160 4.38 1.99 -10.42
CA TRP A 160 4.19 0.65 -9.90
C TRP A 160 5.29 0.31 -8.90
N THR A 161 4.88 -0.01 -7.68
CA THR A 161 5.75 -0.67 -6.72
C THR A 161 5.03 -1.84 -6.07
N MET A 162 5.79 -2.88 -5.75
CA MET A 162 5.25 -4.04 -5.06
C MET A 162 6.32 -4.68 -4.18
N GLY A 163 5.88 -5.33 -3.12
CA GLY A 163 6.76 -6.00 -2.17
C GLY A 163 6.03 -7.04 -1.34
N TYR A 164 6.81 -7.87 -0.68
CA TYR A 164 6.33 -8.81 0.31
C TYR A 164 6.11 -8.11 1.65
N VAL A 165 5.02 -8.43 2.35
CA VAL A 165 4.80 -7.95 3.71
C VAL A 165 5.63 -8.75 4.71
N GLU A 166 6.72 -8.15 5.19
CA GLU A 166 7.68 -8.75 6.12
C GLU A 166 7.21 -8.74 7.56
N ARG A 167 6.48 -7.71 7.98
CA ARG A 167 5.87 -7.64 9.32
C ARG A 167 4.38 -7.34 9.20
N PRO A 168 3.50 -8.17 9.80
CA PRO A 168 3.78 -9.31 10.70
C PRO A 168 4.27 -10.60 10.01
N GLY A 169 4.53 -10.58 8.70
CA GLY A 169 5.01 -11.73 7.92
C GLY A 169 3.89 -12.66 7.46
N THR A 170 2.83 -12.82 8.26
CA THR A 170 1.58 -13.46 7.83
C THR A 170 0.38 -12.77 8.47
N VAL A 171 -0.77 -12.80 7.79
CA VAL A 171 -2.04 -12.24 8.27
C VAL A 171 -3.08 -13.36 8.44
N PRO A 172 -4.09 -13.19 9.32
CA PRO A 172 -5.19 -14.12 9.42
C PRO A 172 -5.93 -14.28 8.08
N MET A 173 -6.20 -15.52 7.68
CA MET A 173 -6.94 -15.83 6.45
C MET A 173 -7.67 -17.17 6.58
N GLU A 174 -9.00 -17.11 6.70
CA GLU A 174 -9.85 -18.30 6.91
C GLU A 174 -9.76 -19.31 5.77
N LYS A 175 -9.62 -18.84 4.53
CA LYS A 175 -9.49 -19.70 3.34
C LYS A 175 -8.13 -20.40 3.25
N SER A 176 -7.17 -20.05 4.13
CA SER A 176 -5.89 -20.74 4.18
C SER A 176 -6.00 -22.04 4.99
N PRO A 177 -5.38 -23.15 4.56
CA PRO A 177 -5.31 -24.38 5.36
C PRO A 177 -4.69 -24.18 6.75
N THR A 178 -3.80 -23.18 6.91
CA THR A 178 -3.13 -22.86 8.17
C THR A 178 -3.84 -21.75 8.97
N GLY A 179 -4.93 -21.20 8.43
CA GLY A 179 -5.57 -19.98 8.94
C GLY A 179 -4.75 -18.70 8.74
N LYS A 180 -3.62 -18.78 8.01
CA LYS A 180 -2.68 -17.67 7.79
C LYS A 180 -2.30 -17.54 6.32
N ALA A 181 -2.14 -16.32 5.84
CA ALA A 181 -1.69 -16.02 4.49
C ALA A 181 -0.46 -15.12 4.51
N MET A 182 0.41 -15.30 3.52
CA MET A 182 1.39 -14.28 3.19
C MET A 182 0.76 -13.23 2.27
N VAL A 183 1.29 -12.01 2.28
CA VAL A 183 0.72 -10.89 1.53
C VAL A 183 1.78 -10.25 0.65
N TYR A 184 1.45 -10.07 -0.63
CA TYR A 184 2.12 -9.09 -1.47
C TYR A 184 1.31 -7.80 -1.48
N LEU A 185 1.97 -6.69 -1.17
CA LEU A 185 1.37 -5.37 -1.24
C LEU A 185 1.80 -4.69 -2.53
N LEU A 186 0.81 -4.23 -3.30
CA LEU A 186 1.00 -3.41 -4.49
C LEU A 186 0.57 -1.99 -4.15
N ALA A 187 1.38 -1.02 -4.54
CA ALA A 187 1.01 0.38 -4.62
C ALA A 187 1.15 0.83 -6.09
N VAL A 188 0.03 1.08 -6.74
CA VAL A 188 -0.06 1.33 -8.19
C VAL A 188 -0.63 2.72 -8.41
N GLY A 189 0.12 3.59 -9.07
CA GLY A 189 -0.34 4.92 -9.44
C GLY A 189 -1.26 4.88 -10.64
N TRP A 190 -2.34 5.66 -10.60
CA TRP A 190 -3.30 5.77 -11.68
C TRP A 190 -3.60 7.25 -11.99
N PRO A 191 -3.89 7.59 -13.26
CA PRO A 191 -4.32 8.95 -13.63
C PRO A 191 -5.63 9.36 -12.93
N SER A 192 -6.54 8.40 -12.70
CA SER A 192 -7.76 8.54 -11.91
C SER A 192 -8.30 7.17 -11.50
N VAL A 193 -9.32 7.14 -10.63
CA VAL A 193 -10.04 5.91 -10.29
C VAL A 193 -10.72 5.32 -11.53
N GLU A 194 -11.30 6.17 -12.38
CA GLU A 194 -11.97 5.77 -13.62
C GLU A 194 -10.99 5.13 -14.59
N ALA A 195 -9.76 5.64 -14.69
CA ALA A 195 -8.71 5.06 -15.52
C ALA A 195 -8.37 3.63 -15.08
N HIS A 196 -8.20 3.40 -13.77
CA HIS A 196 -8.01 2.04 -13.25
C HIS A 196 -9.24 1.15 -13.56
N MET A 197 -10.44 1.65 -13.30
CA MET A 197 -11.67 0.88 -13.52
C MET A 197 -11.92 0.58 -15.00
N ALA A 198 -11.46 1.44 -15.91
CA ALA A 198 -11.44 1.19 -17.35
C ALA A 198 -10.39 0.14 -17.72
N ALA A 199 -9.17 0.25 -17.20
CA ALA A 199 -8.12 -0.74 -17.40
C ALA A 199 -8.56 -2.15 -17.00
N LYS A 200 -9.28 -2.30 -15.86
CA LYS A 200 -9.86 -3.57 -15.40
C LYS A 200 -10.82 -4.25 -16.39
N LYS A 201 -11.38 -3.51 -17.34
CA LYS A 201 -12.30 -4.03 -18.37
C LYS A 201 -11.56 -4.49 -19.64
N THR A 202 -10.26 -4.26 -19.72
CA THR A 202 -9.45 -4.64 -20.88
C THR A 202 -9.02 -6.11 -20.81
N GLU A 203 -8.78 -6.70 -21.97
CA GLU A 203 -8.23 -8.05 -22.10
C GLU A 203 -6.82 -8.14 -21.48
N ALA A 204 -5.98 -7.12 -21.69
CA ALA A 204 -4.64 -7.05 -21.10
C ALA A 204 -4.66 -7.18 -19.58
N PHE A 205 -5.60 -6.48 -18.91
CA PHE A 205 -5.77 -6.62 -17.48
C PHE A 205 -6.33 -7.98 -17.10
N ALA A 206 -7.41 -8.42 -17.76
CA ALA A 206 -8.09 -9.67 -17.42
C ALA A 206 -7.16 -10.89 -17.53
N GLU A 207 -6.41 -10.99 -18.63
CA GLU A 207 -5.47 -12.08 -18.86
C GLU A 207 -4.20 -11.93 -18.02
N GLY A 208 -3.71 -10.70 -17.83
CA GLY A 208 -2.52 -10.43 -17.02
C GLY A 208 -2.69 -10.80 -15.54
N ILE A 209 -3.85 -10.48 -14.94
CA ILE A 209 -4.11 -10.76 -13.52
C ILE A 209 -4.56 -12.20 -13.27
N LYS A 210 -5.03 -12.93 -14.29
CA LYS A 210 -5.65 -14.25 -14.13
C LYS A 210 -4.76 -15.25 -13.39
N PRO A 211 -3.47 -15.46 -13.74
CA PRO A 211 -2.60 -16.39 -13.01
C PRO A 211 -2.43 -16.00 -11.53
N VAL A 212 -2.39 -14.69 -11.24
CA VAL A 212 -2.29 -14.17 -9.87
C VAL A 212 -3.57 -14.47 -9.10
N ARG A 213 -4.75 -14.19 -9.67
CA ARG A 213 -6.05 -14.48 -9.05
C ARG A 213 -6.28 -15.96 -8.79
N GLU A 214 -5.87 -16.83 -9.71
CA GLU A 214 -5.97 -18.29 -9.54
C GLU A 214 -5.12 -18.79 -8.36
N ALA A 215 -4.01 -18.11 -8.04
CA ALA A 215 -3.18 -18.42 -6.89
C ALA A 215 -3.64 -17.76 -5.58
N MET A 216 -4.46 -16.71 -5.65
CA MET A 216 -4.90 -15.96 -4.48
C MET A 216 -5.90 -16.74 -3.63
N LEU A 217 -5.75 -16.60 -2.31
CA LEU A 217 -6.78 -17.00 -1.35
C LEU A 217 -7.94 -15.99 -1.30
N GLY A 218 -7.72 -14.76 -1.78
CA GLY A 218 -8.67 -13.65 -1.79
C GLY A 218 -8.07 -12.40 -1.14
N THR A 219 -8.93 -11.62 -0.49
CA THR A 219 -8.55 -10.39 0.20
C THR A 219 -8.41 -10.65 1.69
N ALA A 220 -7.26 -10.29 2.26
CA ALA A 220 -7.07 -10.37 3.71
C ALA A 220 -7.94 -9.33 4.44
N PRO A 221 -8.53 -9.66 5.61
CA PRO A 221 -9.34 -8.73 6.39
C PRO A 221 -8.59 -7.41 6.68
N GLY A 222 -9.27 -6.27 6.51
CA GLY A 222 -8.71 -4.93 6.72
C GLY A 222 -7.75 -4.43 5.62
N LEU A 223 -7.30 -5.31 4.72
CA LEU A 223 -6.35 -4.98 3.65
C LEU A 223 -7.00 -4.96 2.26
N GLY A 224 -8.31 -4.69 2.20
CA GLY A 224 -9.03 -4.51 0.94
C GLY A 224 -8.37 -3.50 -0.01
N MET A 225 -8.58 -3.72 -1.31
CA MET A 225 -8.17 -2.77 -2.34
C MET A 225 -8.84 -1.41 -2.06
N LYS A 226 -8.05 -0.35 -2.12
CA LYS A 226 -8.52 1.01 -1.91
C LYS A 226 -7.71 1.99 -2.73
N HIS A 227 -8.34 3.07 -3.16
CA HIS A 227 -7.69 4.20 -3.80
C HIS A 227 -7.47 5.32 -2.79
N VAL A 228 -6.28 5.93 -2.84
CA VAL A 228 -5.90 7.00 -1.93
C VAL A 228 -5.18 8.09 -2.72
N SER A 229 -5.62 9.33 -2.57
CA SER A 229 -4.85 10.52 -3.00
C SER A 229 -3.97 10.98 -1.85
N PHE A 230 -2.69 10.68 -1.94
CA PHE A 230 -1.74 10.96 -0.86
C PHE A 230 -1.27 12.41 -0.86
N ARG A 231 -1.09 12.94 0.34
CA ARG A 231 -0.50 14.24 0.64
C ARG A 231 0.74 14.05 1.50
N LYS A 232 1.80 14.78 1.20
CA LYS A 232 3.05 14.74 1.97
C LYS A 232 2.83 15.34 3.36
N ILE A 233 3.53 14.78 4.35
CA ILE A 233 3.71 15.34 5.70
C ILE A 233 5.02 16.12 5.75
#